data_AF-A0A2M8N4H8-F1
#
_entry.id   AF-A0A2M8N4H8-F1
#
_cell.length_a   1.000
_cell.length_b   1.000
_cell.length_c   1.000
_cell.angle_alpha   90.00
_cell.angle_beta   90.00
_cell.angle_gamma   90.00
#
_symmetry.space_group_name_H-M   'P 1'
#
loop_
_entity.id
_entity.type
_entity.pdbx_description
1 polymer ?
#
loop_
_entity_poly.entity_id
_entity_poly.type
_entity_poly.pdbx_seq_one_letter_code
_entity_poly.pdbx_strand_id
1 'polypeptide(L)'
;CYSFGLGTINDNGGNLEDTNTCGLSSGFNTDPLLGEFNGIYYPLKAGSPAIDNAPTCAGLTTDQIGTPRPQGSACDIGAIEVKSLST
;
A
#
# COMPACT_ATOMS: atom_id res chain seq x y z
N CYS A 1 -8.22 9.87 -7.88
CA CYS A 1 -8.28 10.95 -6.86
C CYS A 1 -9.38 11.98 -7.17
N TYR A 2 -9.65 12.87 -6.22
CA TYR A 2 -10.15 14.23 -6.50
C TYR A 2 -8.96 15.21 -6.59
N SER A 3 -9.05 16.20 -7.47
CA SER A 3 -8.16 17.37 -7.48
C SER A 3 -8.95 18.61 -7.94
N PHE A 4 -8.76 19.73 -7.24
CA PHE A 4 -9.37 21.02 -7.57
C PHE A 4 -8.48 21.90 -8.46
N GLY A 5 -7.38 21.36 -9.02
CA GLY A 5 -6.54 22.07 -10.00
C GLY A 5 -5.67 23.21 -9.45
N LEU A 6 -5.53 23.34 -8.12
CA LEU A 6 -4.77 24.41 -7.45
C LEU A 6 -3.38 23.97 -6.93
N GLY A 7 -2.90 22.78 -7.29
CA GLY A 7 -1.57 22.30 -6.90
C GLY A 7 -1.13 21.06 -7.69
N THR A 8 0.18 20.90 -7.84
CA THR A 8 0.81 19.70 -8.40
C THR A 8 0.86 18.59 -7.36
N ILE A 9 0.36 17.41 -7.72
CA ILE A 9 0.63 16.17 -6.98
C ILE A 9 2.04 15.74 -7.35
N ASN A 10 2.90 15.49 -6.36
CA ASN A 10 4.12 14.74 -6.53
C ASN A 10 3.91 13.35 -5.91
N ASP A 11 3.90 12.33 -6.76
CA ASP A 11 3.59 10.94 -6.41
C ASP A 11 4.61 10.37 -5.40
N ASN A 12 5.92 10.55 -5.65
CA ASN A 12 7.03 9.87 -4.95
C ASN A 12 6.98 8.32 -4.95
N GLY A 13 5.93 7.70 -5.50
CA GLY A 13 5.73 6.25 -5.55
C GLY A 13 5.10 5.69 -4.27
N GLY A 14 4.63 4.44 -4.36
CA GLY A 14 3.94 3.77 -3.24
C GLY A 14 2.47 4.16 -3.07
N ASN A 15 1.89 4.90 -4.01
CA ASN A 15 0.46 5.11 -4.11
C ASN A 15 -0.16 4.05 -5.05
N LEU A 16 -1.41 3.65 -4.79
CA LEU A 16 -2.20 2.78 -5.67
C LEU A 16 -3.60 3.39 -5.86
N GLU A 17 -4.09 3.40 -7.09
CA GLU A 17 -5.52 3.61 -7.40
C GLU A 17 -6.00 2.63 -8.48
N ASP A 18 -7.23 2.17 -8.35
CA ASP A 18 -7.94 1.28 -9.27
C ASP A 18 -8.35 1.96 -10.59
N THR A 19 -8.10 3.26 -10.72
CA THR A 19 -8.35 4.10 -11.90
C THR A 19 -7.09 4.89 -12.27
N ASN A 20 -7.15 5.77 -13.28
CA ASN A 20 -6.07 6.70 -13.62
C ASN A 20 -6.59 8.14 -13.49
N THR A 21 -6.75 8.61 -12.25
CA THR A 21 -7.38 9.89 -11.90
C THR A 21 -6.63 10.68 -10.81
N CYS A 22 -5.57 10.12 -10.22
CA CYS A 22 -4.58 10.79 -9.38
C CYS A 22 -3.38 11.34 -10.17
N GLY A 23 -3.13 10.83 -11.38
CA GLY A 23 -1.95 11.19 -12.16
C GLY A 23 -0.66 10.63 -11.57
N LEU A 24 -0.72 9.43 -11.00
CA LEU A 24 0.45 8.72 -10.47
C LEU A 24 1.43 8.34 -11.59
N SER A 25 2.70 8.18 -11.26
CA SER A 25 3.75 7.70 -12.17
C SER A 25 3.74 6.17 -12.32
N SER A 26 3.24 5.46 -11.31
CA SER A 26 2.99 4.02 -11.27
C SER A 26 1.78 3.73 -10.38
N GLY A 27 1.30 2.48 -10.30
CA GLY A 27 0.19 2.13 -9.41
C GLY A 27 -1.19 2.67 -9.80
N PHE A 28 -1.34 3.29 -10.97
CA PHE A 28 -2.63 3.64 -11.57
C PHE A 28 -3.29 2.43 -12.25
N ASN A 29 -4.62 2.42 -12.37
CA ASN A 29 -5.43 1.30 -12.86
C ASN A 29 -5.08 -0.05 -12.18
N THR A 30 -4.68 0.00 -10.90
CA THR A 30 -4.11 -1.12 -10.16
C THR A 30 -4.96 -1.40 -8.92
N ASP A 31 -5.73 -2.49 -8.96
CA ASP A 31 -6.48 -2.96 -7.79
C ASP A 31 -5.49 -3.34 -6.67
N PRO A 32 -5.57 -2.75 -5.46
CA PRO A 32 -4.74 -3.14 -4.32
C PRO A 32 -5.03 -4.56 -3.80
N LEU A 33 -6.03 -5.25 -4.34
CA LEU A 33 -6.45 -6.61 -3.98
C LEU A 33 -6.72 -6.75 -2.48
N LEU A 34 -7.48 -5.82 -1.91
CA LEU A 34 -7.95 -5.91 -0.53
C LEU A 34 -8.96 -7.06 -0.36
N GLY A 35 -8.86 -7.75 0.77
CA GLY A 35 -9.87 -8.70 1.26
C GLY A 35 -11.04 -8.02 1.94
N GLU A 36 -11.98 -8.82 2.43
CA GLU A 36 -13.13 -8.32 3.20
C GLU A 36 -12.69 -7.79 4.57
N PHE A 37 -13.44 -6.82 5.11
CA PHE A 37 -13.15 -6.24 6.42
C PHE A 37 -13.32 -7.28 7.54
N ASN A 38 -12.23 -7.57 8.26
CA ASN A 38 -12.21 -8.63 9.28
C ASN A 38 -12.72 -8.19 10.67
N GLY A 39 -13.29 -6.99 10.79
CA GLY A 39 -13.66 -6.35 12.06
C GLY A 39 -12.61 -5.39 12.63
N ILE A 40 -11.37 -5.42 12.09
CA ILE A 40 -10.26 -4.57 12.54
C ILE A 40 -9.61 -3.83 11.34
N TYR A 41 -9.36 -4.53 10.24
CA TYR A 41 -8.72 -3.99 9.02
C TYR A 41 -9.18 -4.73 7.75
N TYR A 42 -8.78 -4.19 6.59
CA TYR A 42 -8.87 -4.87 5.30
C TYR A 42 -7.52 -5.55 5.01
N PRO A 43 -7.43 -6.90 5.01
CA PRO A 43 -6.16 -7.60 4.74
C PRO A 43 -5.80 -7.49 3.26
N LEU A 44 -4.51 -7.53 2.91
CA LEU A 44 -4.10 -7.74 1.52
C LEU A 44 -4.34 -9.21 1.13
N LYS A 45 -4.81 -9.46 -0.10
CA LYS A 45 -4.84 -10.82 -0.68
C LYS A 45 -3.45 -11.23 -1.17
N ALA A 46 -3.22 -12.53 -1.28
CA ALA A 46 -2.02 -13.07 -1.92
C ALA A 46 -1.89 -12.54 -3.36
N GLY A 47 -0.71 -12.06 -3.74
CA GLY A 47 -0.47 -11.40 -5.04
C GLY A 47 -0.90 -9.94 -5.11
N SER A 48 -1.29 -9.31 -3.99
CA SER A 48 -1.56 -7.87 -3.94
C SER A 48 -0.32 -7.05 -4.37
N PRO A 49 -0.49 -6.04 -5.25
CA PRO A 49 0.59 -5.14 -5.66
C PRO A 49 1.02 -4.17 -4.55
N ALA A 50 0.37 -4.19 -3.38
CA ALA A 50 0.84 -3.50 -2.20
C ALA A 50 1.96 -4.26 -1.46
N ILE A 51 2.05 -5.58 -1.61
CA ILE A 51 3.03 -6.41 -0.89
C ILE A 51 4.45 -6.08 -1.35
N ASP A 52 5.39 -5.86 -0.43
CA ASP A 52 6.81 -5.60 -0.73
C ASP A 52 7.08 -4.41 -1.68
N ASN A 53 6.17 -3.42 -1.77
CA ASN A 53 6.24 -2.34 -2.78
C ASN A 53 6.25 -0.90 -2.24
N ALA A 54 6.29 -0.66 -0.92
CA ALA A 54 6.44 0.69 -0.39
C ALA A 54 7.88 1.22 -0.57
N PRO A 55 8.10 2.43 -1.15
CA PRO A 55 9.45 2.97 -1.37
C PRO A 55 10.30 3.13 -0.10
N THR A 56 9.64 3.35 1.05
CA THR A 56 10.26 3.30 2.38
C THR A 56 9.23 2.83 3.41
N CYS A 57 9.70 2.35 4.56
CA CYS A 57 8.86 2.13 5.75
C CYS A 57 8.49 3.43 6.50
N ALA A 58 8.76 4.62 5.95
CA ALA A 58 8.54 5.94 6.56
C ALA A 58 9.15 6.14 7.97
N GLY A 59 10.13 5.32 8.37
CA GLY A 59 10.69 5.29 9.73
C GLY A 59 9.81 4.61 10.78
N LEU A 60 8.68 4.02 10.37
CA LEU A 60 7.81 3.24 11.24
C LEU A 60 8.38 1.84 11.48
N THR A 61 8.41 1.41 12.75
CA THR A 61 8.90 0.08 13.16
C THR A 61 7.79 -0.97 13.28
N THR A 62 6.52 -0.55 13.34
CA THR A 62 5.35 -1.43 13.41
C THR A 62 4.20 -0.92 12.53
N ASP A 63 3.34 -1.84 12.08
CA ASP A 63 2.09 -1.56 11.38
C ASP A 63 0.93 -1.18 12.34
N GLN A 64 -0.28 -0.98 11.81
CA GLN A 64 -1.47 -0.60 12.58
C GLN A 64 -1.91 -1.64 13.63
N ILE A 65 -1.52 -2.92 13.47
CA ILE A 65 -1.84 -4.02 14.39
C ILE A 65 -0.63 -4.50 15.21
N GLY A 66 0.51 -3.79 15.13
CA GLY A 66 1.73 -4.09 15.89
C GLY A 66 2.67 -5.11 15.23
N THR A 67 2.45 -5.49 13.98
CA THR A 67 3.40 -6.32 13.21
C THR A 67 4.68 -5.53 12.95
N PRO A 68 5.89 -6.06 13.21
CA PRO A 68 7.14 -5.37 12.88
C PRO A 68 7.27 -5.11 11.38
N ARG A 69 7.82 -3.95 11.01
CA ARG A 69 8.03 -3.54 9.62
C ARG A 69 9.52 -3.56 9.23
N PRO A 70 9.91 -4.11 8.07
CA PRO A 70 9.11 -4.93 7.15
C PRO A 70 8.92 -6.38 7.66
N GLN A 71 8.00 -7.12 7.06
CA GLN A 71 7.93 -8.59 7.12
C GLN A 71 8.63 -9.28 5.94
N GLY A 72 8.63 -8.64 4.76
CA GLY A 72 9.23 -9.15 3.53
C GLY A 72 10.54 -8.48 3.12
N SER A 73 10.74 -8.34 1.80
CA SER A 73 11.91 -7.66 1.21
C SER A 73 11.81 -6.12 1.24
N ALA A 74 10.61 -5.57 1.39
CA ALA A 74 10.35 -4.16 1.66
C ALA A 74 9.12 -4.02 2.57
N CYS A 75 8.66 -2.79 2.79
CA CYS A 75 7.40 -2.57 3.51
C CYS A 75 6.19 -2.70 2.57
N ASP A 76 5.07 -3.13 3.11
CA ASP A 76 3.80 -3.16 2.36
C ASP A 76 3.21 -1.75 2.19
N ILE A 77 2.59 -1.48 1.04
CA ILE A 77 1.88 -0.20 0.81
C ILE A 77 0.66 -0.14 1.73
N GLY A 78 0.67 0.84 2.64
CA GLY A 78 -0.44 1.15 3.54
C GLY A 78 -0.20 0.74 5.00
N ALA A 79 -1.29 0.36 5.67
CA ALA A 79 -1.38 0.34 7.13
C ALA A 79 -1.06 -1.01 7.80
N ILE A 80 -0.95 -2.10 7.02
CA ILE A 80 -0.83 -3.48 7.51
C ILE A 80 0.29 -4.18 6.73
N GLU A 81 1.11 -4.99 7.41
CA GLU A 81 2.05 -5.91 6.78
C GLU A 81 1.44 -7.30 6.61
N VAL A 82 1.55 -7.89 5.43
CA VAL A 82 1.38 -9.33 5.22
C VAL A 82 2.58 -10.04 5.82
N LYS A 83 2.32 -10.89 6.83
CA LYS A 83 3.34 -11.83 7.31
C LYS A 83 3.72 -12.76 6.18
N SER A 84 4.97 -12.66 5.71
CA SER A 84 5.51 -13.58 4.71
C SER A 84 5.30 -15.01 5.20
N LEU A 85 4.76 -15.86 4.33
CA LEU A 85 4.76 -17.30 4.58
C LEU A 85 6.22 -17.75 4.67
N SER A 86 6.62 -18.38 5.77
CA SER A 86 7.92 -19.06 5.80
C SER A 86 7.88 -20.16 4.75
N THR A 87 8.81 -20.06 3.80
CA THR A 87 9.19 -21.14 2.90
C THR A 87 9.77 -22.32 3.67
#